data_AF-A0A3B9R453-F1
#
_entry.id   AF-A0A3B9R453-F1
#
_cell.length_a   1.000
_cell.length_b   1.000
_cell.length_c   1.000
_cell.angle_alpha   90.00
_cell.angle_beta   90.00
_cell.angle_gamma   90.00
#
_symmetry.space_group_name_H-M   'P 1'
#
loop_
_entity.id
_entity.type
_entity.pdbx_description
1 polymer ?
#
loop_
_entity_poly.entity_id
_entity_poly.type
_entity_poly.pdbx_seq_one_letter_code
_entity_poly.pdbx_strand_id
1 'polypeptide(L)'
;MSEKPNGNMDQRRRDFLKGLATVPVFGFFLVNLWAKLRRDALKRKNLLTDLINEKKAPAVVSKLSDSKHLNIGIIGYGGRGAHLVRGAGFATKGWVDWAYESSRENKLHKAYATFMEQEDLNCSLVGVCDLFDNHAELAIDASKNELRPGGKPRKTAIRYRNYKEMLARGDVDAVIVAT
;
A
#
# COMPACT_ATOMS: atom_id res chain seq x y z
N MET A 1 68.02 -36.72 -39.40
CA MET A 1 67.58 -36.89 -37.99
C MET A 1 66.49 -35.85 -37.75
N SER A 2 65.22 -36.27 -37.74
CA SER A 2 64.06 -35.37 -37.81
C SER A 2 63.60 -34.98 -36.41
N GLU A 3 63.58 -33.69 -36.10
CA GLU A 3 63.02 -33.14 -34.86
C GLU A 3 61.51 -33.41 -34.78
N LYS A 4 61.04 -33.89 -33.61
CA LYS A 4 59.59 -34.04 -33.31
C LYS A 4 59.05 -32.72 -32.72
N PRO A 5 57.88 -32.22 -33.15
CA PRO A 5 57.37 -30.93 -32.71
C PRO A 5 56.70 -31.02 -31.34
N ASN A 6 56.95 -29.99 -30.52
CA ASN A 6 56.53 -29.88 -29.13
C ASN A 6 55.10 -29.31 -28.98
N GLY A 7 54.08 -30.03 -29.47
CA GLY A 7 52.70 -29.53 -29.63
C GLY A 7 51.90 -29.23 -28.34
N ASN A 8 52.32 -29.75 -27.18
CA ASN A 8 51.57 -29.65 -25.91
C ASN A 8 51.88 -28.33 -25.14
N MET A 9 53.08 -27.79 -25.32
CA MET A 9 53.53 -26.54 -24.66
C MET A 9 52.86 -25.29 -25.25
N ASP A 10 52.62 -25.27 -26.56
CA ASP A 10 52.02 -24.13 -27.24
C ASP A 10 50.50 -23.99 -27.00
N GLN A 11 49.79 -25.09 -26.76
CA GLN A 11 48.38 -25.04 -26.37
C GLN A 11 48.22 -24.44 -24.96
N ARG A 12 49.02 -24.91 -23.98
CA ARG A 12 49.00 -24.37 -22.61
C ARG A 12 49.37 -22.89 -22.53
N ARG A 13 50.32 -22.43 -23.34
CA ARG A 13 50.68 -21.01 -23.43
C ARG A 13 49.53 -20.16 -23.97
N ARG A 14 48.85 -20.62 -25.03
CA ARG A 14 47.69 -19.92 -25.59
C ARG A 14 46.51 -19.86 -24.63
N ASP A 15 46.24 -20.95 -23.91
CA ASP A 15 45.12 -20.97 -22.95
C ASP A 15 45.43 -20.14 -21.69
N PHE A 16 46.70 -20.07 -21.27
CA PHE A 16 47.15 -19.13 -20.24
C PHE A 16 47.02 -17.66 -20.69
N LEU A 17 47.40 -17.33 -21.93
CA LEU A 17 47.20 -15.99 -22.49
C LEU A 17 45.72 -15.60 -22.60
N LYS A 18 44.85 -16.54 -22.98
CA LYS A 18 43.38 -16.33 -23.00
C LYS A 18 42.83 -16.09 -21.59
N GLY A 19 43.33 -16.81 -20.58
CA GLY A 19 42.97 -16.57 -19.18
C GLY A 19 43.45 -15.22 -18.68
N LEU A 20 44.65 -14.77 -19.08
CA LEU A 20 45.19 -13.47 -18.69
C LEU A 20 44.40 -12.31 -19.33
N ALA A 21 43.87 -12.50 -20.53
CA ALA A 21 43.05 -11.51 -21.23
C ALA A 21 41.73 -11.18 -20.52
N THR A 22 41.21 -12.06 -19.65
CA THR A 22 39.96 -11.83 -18.89
C THR A 22 40.20 -11.18 -17.53
N VAL A 23 41.44 -11.19 -17.02
CA VAL A 23 41.82 -10.62 -15.72
C VAL A 23 41.48 -9.12 -15.62
N PRO A 24 41.73 -8.26 -16.63
CA PRO A 24 41.38 -6.84 -16.54
C PRO A 24 39.87 -6.60 -16.39
N VAL A 25 39.05 -7.35 -17.13
CA VAL A 25 37.59 -7.24 -17.10
C VAL A 25 37.05 -7.69 -15.74
N PHE A 26 37.56 -8.80 -15.22
CA PHE A 26 37.18 -9.32 -13.91
C PHE A 26 37.60 -8.37 -12.77
N GLY A 27 38.80 -7.78 -12.87
CA GLY A 27 39.26 -6.76 -11.94
C GLY A 27 38.36 -5.52 -11.92
N PHE A 28 38.00 -5.00 -13.10
CA PHE A 28 37.07 -3.87 -13.21
C PHE A 28 35.69 -4.21 -12.62
N PHE A 29 35.19 -5.43 -12.84
CA PHE A 29 33.93 -5.89 -12.25
C PHE A 29 33.99 -5.90 -10.71
N LEU A 30 35.05 -6.45 -10.12
CA LEU A 30 35.21 -6.52 -8.65
C LEU A 30 35.28 -5.13 -8.00
N VAL A 31 36.00 -4.19 -8.63
CA VAL A 31 36.08 -2.79 -8.13
C VAL A 31 34.70 -2.14 -8.14
N ASN A 32 33.92 -2.30 -9.21
CA ASN A 32 32.57 -1.76 -9.30
C ASN A 32 31.60 -2.42 -8.33
N LEU A 33 31.73 -3.74 -8.12
CA LEU A 33 30.94 -4.47 -7.13
C LEU A 33 31.22 -3.96 -5.72
N TRP A 34 32.49 -3.77 -5.36
CA TRP A 34 32.87 -3.22 -4.06
C TRP A 34 32.36 -1.78 -3.88
N ALA A 35 32.49 -0.94 -4.90
CA ALA A 35 31.95 0.42 -4.89
C ALA A 35 30.42 0.46 -4.75
N LYS A 36 29.70 -0.50 -5.36
CA LYS A 36 28.24 -0.66 -5.20
C LYS A 36 27.89 -1.06 -3.78
N LEU A 37 28.52 -2.11 -3.23
CA LEU A 37 28.26 -2.59 -1.88
C LEU A 37 28.48 -1.49 -0.82
N ARG A 38 29.55 -0.70 -0.98
CA ARG A 38 29.82 0.44 -0.08
C ARG A 38 28.74 1.52 -0.16
N ARG A 39 28.28 1.87 -1.37
CA ARG A 39 27.19 2.84 -1.58
C ARG A 39 25.87 2.35 -0.99
N ASP A 40 25.54 1.08 -1.17
CA ASP A 40 24.31 0.48 -0.65
C ASP A 40 24.32 0.42 0.89
N ALA A 41 25.46 0.12 1.50
CA ALA A 41 25.61 0.16 2.95
C ALA A 41 25.40 1.57 3.54
N LEU A 42 25.91 2.60 2.88
CA LEU A 42 25.71 4.00 3.30
C LEU A 42 24.25 4.44 3.16
N LYS A 43 23.59 4.12 2.04
CA LYS A 43 22.16 4.43 1.84
C LYS A 43 21.29 3.78 2.92
N ARG A 44 21.55 2.50 3.25
CA ARG A 44 20.84 1.80 4.33
C ARG A 44 21.03 2.46 5.68
N LYS A 45 22.26 2.87 6.02
CA LYS A 45 22.52 3.58 7.29
C LYS A 45 21.73 4.88 7.37
N ASN A 46 21.75 5.72 6.33
CA ASN A 46 21.04 6.99 6.32
C ASN A 46 19.52 6.82 6.45
N LEU A 47 18.93 5.82 5.78
CA LEU A 47 17.50 5.52 5.90
C LEU A 47 17.12 5.05 7.31
N LEU A 48 18.01 4.31 7.98
CA LEU A 48 17.76 3.83 9.33
C LEU A 48 17.91 4.95 10.36
N THR A 49 18.79 5.93 10.15
CA THR A 49 18.96 7.08 11.06
C THR A 49 17.68 7.90 11.17
N ASP A 50 16.93 8.11 10.07
CA ASP A 50 15.63 8.80 10.09
C ASP A 50 14.51 7.99 10.76
N LEU A 51 14.60 6.65 10.75
CA LEU A 51 13.62 5.77 11.39
C LEU A 51 13.85 5.57 12.90
N ILE A 52 15.02 5.96 13.41
CA ILE A 52 15.40 5.87 14.82
C ILE A 52 15.00 7.14 15.59
N ASN A 53 14.61 8.21 14.89
CA ASN A 53 14.05 9.40 15.54
C ASN A 53 12.75 9.02 16.24
N GLU A 54 12.75 9.17 17.57
CA GLU A 54 11.82 8.63 18.56
C GLU A 54 10.45 8.17 18.02
N LYS A 55 10.27 6.84 17.93
CA LYS A 55 8.93 6.23 17.82
C LYS A 55 8.18 6.40 19.14
N LYS A 56 7.78 7.63 19.46
CA LYS A 56 6.67 7.84 20.39
C LYS A 56 5.44 7.32 19.65
N ALA A 57 5.01 6.11 19.99
CA ALA A 57 3.76 5.58 19.46
C ALA A 57 2.67 6.64 19.73
N PRO A 58 1.85 7.00 18.73
CA PRO A 58 0.77 7.96 18.95
C PRO A 58 -0.08 7.46 20.11
N ALA A 59 -0.53 8.38 20.96
CA ALA A 59 -1.37 8.04 22.09
C ALA A 59 -2.59 7.27 21.58
N VAL A 60 -2.73 6.01 22.02
CA VAL A 60 -3.88 5.17 21.69
C VAL A 60 -5.07 5.77 22.42
N VAL A 61 -5.95 6.45 21.68
CA VAL A 61 -7.15 7.07 22.24
C VAL A 61 -8.14 5.94 22.51
N SER A 62 -8.16 5.43 23.75
CA SER A 62 -8.80 4.15 24.11
C SER A 62 -10.33 4.14 24.11
N LYS A 63 -10.98 5.23 23.66
CA LYS A 63 -12.44 5.39 23.56
C LYS A 63 -12.74 6.75 22.94
N LEU A 64 -13.54 6.78 21.88
CA LEU A 64 -14.24 8.00 21.49
C LEU A 64 -15.12 8.42 22.67
N SER A 65 -14.76 9.53 23.32
CA SER A 65 -15.65 10.23 24.24
C SER A 65 -16.96 10.58 23.54
N ASP A 66 -18.03 10.80 24.32
CA ASP A 66 -19.37 11.22 23.89
C ASP A 66 -19.34 12.50 23.04
N SER A 67 -18.99 12.32 21.77
CA SER A 67 -18.57 13.36 20.84
C SER A 67 -19.61 13.50 19.76
N LYS A 68 -19.67 14.69 19.16
CA LYS A 68 -20.58 14.99 18.06
C LYS A 68 -20.41 13.94 16.96
N HIS A 69 -21.51 13.28 16.58
CA HIS A 69 -21.52 12.36 15.44
C HIS A 69 -21.19 13.11 14.15
N LEU A 70 -20.23 12.61 13.37
CA LEU A 70 -19.75 13.28 12.17
C LEU A 70 -20.37 12.70 10.90
N ASN A 71 -20.97 13.55 10.09
CA ASN A 71 -21.40 13.22 8.74
C ASN A 71 -20.27 13.54 7.76
N ILE A 72 -19.65 12.52 7.16
CA ILE A 72 -18.53 12.68 6.25
C ILE A 72 -18.94 12.41 4.79
N GLY A 73 -18.31 13.11 3.84
CA GLY A 73 -18.42 12.85 2.41
C GLY A 73 -17.11 12.36 1.80
N ILE A 74 -17.17 11.70 0.64
CA ILE A 74 -16.00 11.29 -0.15
C ILE A 74 -16.02 11.95 -1.53
N ILE A 75 -14.89 12.56 -1.91
CA ILE A 75 -14.64 13.10 -3.26
C ILE A 75 -13.57 12.21 -3.90
N GLY A 76 -13.98 11.35 -4.84
CA GLY A 76 -13.14 10.32 -5.45
C GLY A 76 -13.18 9.00 -4.68
N TYR A 77 -13.93 8.02 -5.17
CA TYR A 77 -14.02 6.65 -4.68
C TYR A 77 -13.28 5.66 -5.60
N GLY A 78 -12.10 6.07 -6.08
CA GLY A 78 -11.17 5.17 -6.76
C GLY A 78 -10.49 4.19 -5.79
N GLY A 79 -9.42 3.51 -6.24
CA GLY A 79 -8.71 2.54 -5.39
C GLY A 79 -8.32 3.11 -4.01
N ARG A 80 -7.68 4.28 -3.99
CA ARG A 80 -7.30 4.97 -2.73
C ARG A 80 -8.51 5.43 -1.92
N GLY A 81 -9.54 5.96 -2.58
CA GLY A 81 -10.79 6.38 -1.94
C GLY A 81 -11.44 5.22 -1.19
N ALA A 82 -11.54 4.05 -1.82
CA ALA A 82 -12.07 2.85 -1.19
C ALA A 82 -11.23 2.40 0.03
N HIS A 83 -9.90 2.53 -0.02
CA HIS A 83 -9.05 2.24 1.13
C HIS A 83 -9.24 3.24 2.29
N LEU A 84 -9.36 4.54 1.99
CA LEU A 84 -9.59 5.57 3.00
C LEU A 84 -10.97 5.43 3.66
N VAL A 85 -12.01 5.19 2.86
CA VAL A 85 -13.37 4.95 3.34
C VAL A 85 -13.43 3.67 4.19
N ARG A 86 -12.65 2.63 3.84
CA ARG A 86 -12.48 1.44 4.69
C ARG A 86 -11.76 1.73 5.99
N GLY A 87 -10.77 2.62 5.99
CA GLY A 87 -10.13 3.11 7.20
C GLY A 87 -11.09 3.91 8.09
N ALA A 88 -12.12 4.53 7.51
CA ALA A 88 -13.21 5.18 8.22
C ALA A 88 -14.31 4.20 8.70
N GLY A 89 -14.14 2.89 8.50
CA GLY A 89 -15.09 1.87 8.94
C GLY A 89 -16.24 1.59 7.97
N PHE A 90 -16.11 1.92 6.67
CA PHE A 90 -17.11 1.60 5.64
C PHE A 90 -16.49 0.80 4.50
N ALA A 91 -17.10 -0.32 4.13
CA ALA A 91 -16.64 -1.13 3.01
C ALA A 91 -17.82 -1.67 2.22
N THR A 92 -17.62 -1.86 0.91
CA THR A 92 -18.64 -2.46 0.05
C THR A 92 -18.99 -3.87 0.53
N LYS A 93 -20.23 -4.29 0.29
CA LYS A 93 -20.66 -5.66 0.60
C LYS A 93 -19.75 -6.67 -0.09
N GLY A 94 -19.47 -6.45 -1.38
CA GLY A 94 -18.60 -7.33 -2.16
C GLY A 94 -17.18 -7.44 -1.59
N TRP A 95 -16.62 -6.36 -1.04
CA TRP A 95 -15.31 -6.42 -0.40
C TRP A 95 -15.35 -7.20 0.92
N VAL A 96 -16.38 -6.99 1.74
CA VAL A 96 -16.54 -7.70 3.02
C VAL A 96 -16.74 -9.19 2.80
N ASP A 97 -17.59 -9.58 1.84
CA ASP A 97 -17.83 -10.97 1.47
C ASP A 97 -16.52 -11.63 1.01
N TRP A 98 -15.80 -11.01 0.08
CA TRP A 98 -14.49 -11.50 -0.39
C TRP A 98 -13.49 -11.65 0.76
N ALA A 99 -13.38 -10.65 1.64
CA ALA A 99 -12.44 -10.66 2.75
C ALA A 99 -12.76 -11.78 3.74
N TYR A 100 -14.05 -12.02 3.98
CA TYR A 100 -14.54 -13.09 4.84
C TYR A 100 -14.25 -14.47 4.23
N GLU A 101 -14.63 -14.70 2.97
CA GLU A 101 -14.36 -15.96 2.26
C GLU A 101 -12.85 -16.25 2.21
N SER A 102 -12.03 -15.27 1.86
CA SER A 102 -10.58 -15.39 1.83
C SER A 102 -9.99 -15.76 3.20
N SER A 103 -10.59 -15.26 4.30
CA SER A 103 -10.16 -15.62 5.66
C SER A 103 -10.51 -17.06 6.05
N ARG A 104 -11.58 -17.62 5.45
CA ARG A 104 -11.98 -19.02 5.64
C ARG A 104 -11.08 -19.97 4.86
N GLU A 105 -10.72 -19.60 3.64
CA GLU A 105 -9.80 -20.38 2.79
C GLU A 105 -8.36 -20.33 3.32
N ASN A 106 -7.92 -19.16 3.81
CA ASN A 106 -6.57 -18.95 4.31
C ASN A 106 -6.58 -18.23 5.66
N LYS A 107 -6.21 -18.95 6.73
CA LYS A 107 -6.14 -18.41 8.11
C LYS A 107 -5.13 -17.27 8.27
N LEU A 108 -4.17 -17.11 7.35
CA LEU A 108 -3.21 -16.01 7.33
C LEU A 108 -3.80 -14.74 6.70
N HIS A 109 -4.94 -14.83 6.01
CA HIS A 109 -5.62 -13.67 5.43
C HIS A 109 -6.39 -12.91 6.52
N LYS A 110 -5.80 -11.81 7.02
CA LYS A 110 -6.33 -11.05 8.16
C LYS A 110 -7.23 -9.87 7.80
N ALA A 111 -7.47 -9.60 6.53
CA ALA A 111 -8.18 -8.38 6.10
C ALA A 111 -9.57 -8.21 6.74
N TYR A 112 -10.34 -9.29 6.87
CA TYR A 112 -11.66 -9.26 7.51
C TYR A 112 -11.56 -8.99 9.00
N ALA A 113 -10.70 -9.73 9.72
CA ALA A 113 -10.48 -9.54 11.15
C ALA A 113 -9.99 -8.12 11.46
N THR A 114 -8.97 -7.64 10.74
CA THR A 114 -8.45 -6.28 10.89
C THR A 114 -9.49 -5.20 10.59
N PHE A 115 -10.38 -5.43 9.62
CA PHE A 115 -11.48 -4.51 9.36
C PHE A 115 -12.44 -4.49 10.55
N MET A 116 -12.95 -5.64 10.97
CA MET A 116 -13.94 -5.76 12.06
C MET A 116 -13.41 -5.32 13.43
N GLU A 117 -12.10 -5.36 13.65
CA GLU A 117 -11.42 -4.90 14.88
C GLU A 117 -11.25 -3.38 14.96
N GLN A 118 -11.53 -2.62 13.88
CA GLN A 118 -11.44 -1.16 13.93
C GLN A 118 -12.41 -0.58 14.97
N GLU A 119 -11.99 0.49 15.63
CA GLU A 119 -12.90 1.23 16.50
C GLU A 119 -13.96 2.00 15.68
N ASP A 120 -15.18 2.09 16.21
CA ASP A 120 -16.20 2.93 15.59
C ASP A 120 -15.86 4.40 15.78
N LEU A 121 -15.54 5.08 14.67
CA LEU A 121 -15.19 6.50 14.64
C LEU A 121 -16.39 7.43 14.86
N ASN A 122 -17.57 6.89 15.23
CA ASN A 122 -18.80 7.66 15.45
C ASN A 122 -19.12 8.60 14.27
N CYS A 123 -19.02 8.08 13.05
CA CYS A 123 -19.30 8.83 11.83
C CYS A 123 -20.25 8.09 10.89
N SER A 124 -20.80 8.82 9.91
CA SER A 124 -21.63 8.29 8.83
C SER A 124 -21.12 8.80 7.49
N LEU A 125 -21.02 7.91 6.50
CA LEU A 125 -20.75 8.28 5.11
C LEU A 125 -22.05 8.76 4.44
N VAL A 126 -22.21 10.08 4.26
CA VAL A 126 -23.48 10.70 3.83
C VAL A 126 -23.47 11.26 2.41
N GLY A 127 -22.30 11.33 1.77
CA GLY A 127 -22.16 11.90 0.44
C GLY A 127 -21.01 11.27 -0.35
N VAL A 128 -21.22 11.12 -1.65
CA VAL A 128 -20.18 10.74 -2.62
C VAL A 128 -20.22 11.66 -3.83
N CYS A 129 -19.05 12.12 -4.25
CA CYS A 129 -18.83 12.74 -5.54
C CYS A 129 -17.73 11.96 -6.28
N ASP A 130 -18.07 11.37 -7.41
CA ASP A 130 -17.11 10.72 -8.32
C ASP A 130 -17.52 10.97 -9.78
N LEU A 131 -16.53 11.03 -10.66
CA LEU A 131 -16.74 11.17 -12.10
C LEU A 131 -17.40 9.92 -12.69
N PHE A 132 -17.04 8.74 -12.19
CA PHE A 132 -17.50 7.46 -12.73
C PHE A 132 -18.67 6.90 -11.91
N ASP A 133 -19.72 6.48 -12.63
CA ASP A 133 -20.94 5.95 -12.03
C ASP A 133 -20.66 4.73 -11.15
N ASN A 134 -19.84 3.79 -11.62
CA ASN A 134 -19.48 2.59 -10.88
C ASN A 134 -18.82 2.91 -9.53
N HIS A 135 -17.91 3.88 -9.48
CA HIS A 135 -17.23 4.27 -8.24
C HIS A 135 -18.18 4.96 -7.27
N ALA A 136 -19.06 5.82 -7.77
CA ALA A 136 -20.09 6.44 -6.94
C ALA A 136 -21.04 5.39 -6.35
N GLU A 137 -21.51 4.43 -7.15
CA GLU A 137 -22.37 3.34 -6.68
C GLU A 137 -21.67 2.44 -5.66
N LEU A 138 -20.39 2.14 -5.84
CA LEU A 138 -19.62 1.40 -4.84
C LEU A 138 -19.47 2.18 -3.52
N ALA A 139 -19.32 3.50 -3.54
CA ALA A 139 -19.32 4.29 -2.31
C ALA A 139 -20.68 4.25 -1.59
N ILE A 140 -21.77 4.29 -2.35
CA ILE A 140 -23.13 4.16 -1.81
C ILE A 140 -23.32 2.77 -1.20
N ASP A 141 -22.88 1.71 -1.90
CA ASP A 141 -22.90 0.35 -1.37
C ASP A 141 -22.12 0.24 -0.05
N ALA A 142 -20.92 0.82 0.02
CA ALA A 142 -20.13 0.87 1.25
C ALA A 142 -20.84 1.60 2.40
N SER A 143 -21.59 2.68 2.10
CA SER A 143 -22.35 3.43 3.11
C SER A 143 -23.57 2.68 3.65
N LYS A 144 -24.10 1.70 2.89
CA LYS A 144 -25.29 0.90 3.26
C LYS A 144 -24.93 -0.36 4.03
N ASN A 145 -23.68 -0.80 3.95
CA ASN A 145 -23.27 -2.08 4.49
C ASN A 145 -23.37 -2.12 6.03
N GLU A 146 -24.17 -3.05 6.55
CA GLU A 146 -24.37 -3.25 7.98
C GLU A 146 -23.27 -4.08 8.64
N LEU A 147 -22.51 -4.86 7.85
CA LEU A 147 -21.37 -5.64 8.33
C LEU A 147 -20.13 -4.75 8.42
N ARG A 148 -20.03 -3.98 9.50
CA ARG A 148 -18.94 -3.02 9.74
C ARG A 148 -18.57 -2.87 11.24
N PRO A 149 -17.44 -2.22 11.56
CA PRO A 149 -16.90 -2.12 12.92
C PRO A 149 -17.66 -1.20 13.90
N GLY A 150 -18.76 -0.59 13.45
CA GLY A 150 -19.65 0.25 14.28
C GLY A 150 -21.13 -0.03 14.08
N GLY A 151 -21.47 -1.26 13.67
CA GLY A 151 -22.85 -1.69 13.47
C GLY A 151 -23.58 -0.95 12.35
N LYS A 152 -24.91 -0.96 12.41
CA LYS A 152 -25.77 -0.47 11.32
C LYS A 152 -25.51 1.02 11.00
N PRO A 153 -25.25 1.39 9.73
CA PRO A 153 -25.11 2.78 9.32
C PRO A 153 -26.35 3.61 9.67
N ARG A 154 -26.14 4.83 10.18
CA ARG A 154 -27.25 5.75 10.52
C ARG A 154 -27.82 6.44 9.29
N LYS A 155 -26.99 6.66 8.27
CA LYS A 155 -27.32 7.33 7.01
C LYS A 155 -26.65 6.61 5.85
N THR A 156 -27.24 6.78 4.67
CA THR A 156 -26.72 6.31 3.38
C THR A 156 -26.16 7.49 2.60
N ALA A 157 -25.10 7.24 1.83
CA ALA A 157 -24.49 8.25 0.99
C ALA A 157 -25.41 8.66 -0.16
N ILE A 158 -25.49 9.96 -0.40
CA ILE A 158 -26.16 10.54 -1.57
C ILE A 158 -25.10 10.87 -2.63
N ARG A 159 -25.40 10.55 -3.87
CA ARG A 159 -24.53 10.88 -5.00
C ARG A 159 -24.67 12.34 -5.42
N TYR A 160 -23.54 12.98 -5.66
CA TYR A 160 -23.43 14.32 -6.24
C TYR A 160 -22.62 14.26 -7.53
N ARG A 161 -23.06 15.01 -8.55
CA ARG A 161 -22.29 15.15 -9.79
C ARG A 161 -21.15 16.15 -9.61
N ASN A 162 -21.34 17.12 -8.73
CA ASN A 162 -20.36 18.16 -8.43
C ASN A 162 -20.10 18.21 -6.93
N TYR A 163 -18.82 18.16 -6.54
CA TYR A 163 -18.44 18.21 -5.13
C TYR A 163 -18.90 19.51 -4.45
N LYS A 164 -19.05 20.61 -5.19
CA LYS A 164 -19.56 21.88 -4.65
C LYS A 164 -20.99 21.75 -4.12
N GLU A 165 -21.83 20.94 -4.75
CA GLU A 165 -23.19 20.66 -4.28
C GLU A 165 -23.15 19.87 -2.96
N MET A 166 -22.22 18.92 -2.85
CA MET A 166 -21.99 18.18 -1.61
C MET A 166 -21.45 19.08 -0.49
N LEU A 167 -20.55 20.02 -0.80
CA LEU A 167 -20.01 20.97 0.18
C LEU A 167 -21.03 22.03 0.62
N ALA A 168 -21.97 22.39 -0.26
CA ALA A 168 -23.05 23.32 0.06
C ALA A 168 -24.11 22.72 1.00
N ARG A 169 -24.07 21.40 1.22
CA ARG A 169 -25.00 20.70 2.09
C ARG A 169 -24.64 20.92 3.56
N GLY A 170 -25.52 21.59 4.30
CA GLY A 170 -25.26 22.03 5.68
C GLY A 170 -25.14 20.93 6.75
N ASP A 171 -25.48 19.67 6.45
CA ASP A 171 -25.29 18.54 7.36
C ASP A 171 -24.06 17.67 7.03
N VAL A 172 -23.17 18.10 6.12
CA VAL A 172 -21.86 17.48 5.90
C VAL A 172 -20.82 18.20 6.77
N ASP A 173 -20.23 17.48 7.73
CA ASP A 173 -19.27 18.04 8.68
C ASP A 173 -17.84 18.06 8.13
N ALA A 174 -17.46 17.08 7.30
CA ALA A 174 -16.13 16.98 6.71
C ALA A 174 -16.15 16.19 5.38
N VAL A 175 -15.09 16.33 4.60
CA VAL A 175 -14.89 15.54 3.37
C VAL A 175 -13.51 14.90 3.31
N ILE A 176 -13.47 13.68 2.78
CA ILE A 176 -12.24 12.99 2.37
C ILE A 176 -12.04 13.30 0.89
N VAL A 177 -10.84 13.75 0.52
CA VAL A 177 -10.46 14.01 -0.88
C VAL A 177 -9.46 12.96 -1.32
N ALA A 178 -9.85 12.14 -2.30
CA ALA A 178 -9.09 10.98 -2.75
C ALA A 178 -9.17 10.77 -4.28
N THR A 179 -9.06 11.88 -5.02
CA THR A 179 -9.07 11.92 -6.48
C THR A 179 -7.84 11.30 -7.14
#